data_AF-A0A955WNC1-F1
#
_entry.id   AF-A0A955WNC1-F1
#
_cell.length_a   1.000
_cell.length_b   1.000
_cell.length_c   1.000
_cell.angle_alpha   90.00
_cell.angle_beta   90.00
_cell.angle_gamma   90.00
#
_symmetry.space_group_name_H-M   'P 1'
#
loop_
_entity.id
_entity.type
_entity.pdbx_description
1 polymer ?
#
loop_
_entity_poly.entity_id
_entity_poly.type
_entity_poly.pdbx_seq_one_letter_code
_entity_poly.pdbx_strand_id
1 'polypeptide(L)'
;LREMLPDAFVDAPPPPLRDEGDADAARGLVARSALPAADRACLLRWIDRFPGRRWFRLTELALTRAEARQGVALPPGLRAVQATLAGVEPDRPWAVQFGGYSLAPTPPGLPGHWFQLGLLGARDPQGRRFIDRDGLFPIAEAFDPGRVVLMASLRGDARVFAIDPLDAAAGATAVFASVPDLIDHIVALRFGAGEVQRAGEGIGA
;
A
#
# COMPACT_ATOMS: atom_id res chain seq x y z
N LEU A 1 24.54 38.85 -5.92
CA LEU A 1 24.29 37.39 -6.12
C LEU A 1 22.80 37.06 -5.98
N ARG A 2 21.93 37.89 -6.57
CA ARG A 2 20.47 37.69 -6.65
C ARG A 2 20.02 38.10 -8.06
N GLU A 3 20.85 37.77 -9.04
CA GLU A 3 20.72 38.13 -10.45
C GLU A 3 20.47 36.87 -11.27
N MET A 4 19.44 36.96 -12.12
CA MET A 4 19.29 36.21 -13.37
C MET A 4 19.00 34.71 -13.28
N LEU A 5 17.84 34.34 -12.71
CA LEU A 5 17.09 33.23 -13.27
C LEU A 5 16.00 33.81 -14.18
N PRO A 6 15.92 33.42 -15.47
CA PRO A 6 14.90 33.92 -16.38
C PRO A 6 13.50 33.50 -15.89
N ASP A 7 12.55 34.44 -15.95
CA ASP A 7 11.13 34.27 -15.57
C ASP A 7 10.41 33.12 -16.33
N ALA A 8 11.07 32.47 -17.29
CA ALA A 8 10.54 31.40 -18.12
C ALA A 8 10.43 30.02 -17.44
N PHE A 9 10.87 29.87 -16.18
CA PHE A 9 10.82 28.59 -15.45
C PHE A 9 9.66 28.44 -14.46
N VAL A 10 8.74 29.41 -14.38
CA VAL A 10 7.76 29.47 -13.27
C VAL A 10 6.44 28.73 -13.54
N ASP A 11 6.11 28.36 -14.79
CA ASP A 11 4.72 27.96 -15.11
C ASP A 11 4.50 26.50 -15.57
N ALA A 12 5.52 25.64 -15.57
CA ALA A 12 5.26 24.22 -15.84
C ALA A 12 4.55 23.58 -14.63
N PRO A 13 3.38 22.94 -14.81
CA PRO A 13 2.74 22.24 -13.70
C PRO A 13 3.70 21.16 -13.17
N PRO A 14 3.72 20.93 -11.84
CA PRO A 14 4.60 19.91 -11.28
C PRO A 14 4.30 18.56 -11.93
N PRO A 15 5.32 17.74 -12.21
CA PRO A 15 5.11 16.42 -12.80
C PRO A 15 4.17 15.58 -11.90
N PRO A 16 3.31 14.75 -12.50
CA PRO A 16 2.33 13.97 -11.76
C PRO A 16 3.02 13.00 -10.81
N LEU A 17 2.39 12.79 -9.65
CA LEU A 17 2.87 11.87 -8.62
C LEU A 17 2.34 10.44 -8.81
N ARG A 18 1.44 10.24 -9.76
CA ARG A 18 0.85 8.94 -10.07
C ARG A 18 0.40 8.89 -11.53
N ASP A 19 0.39 7.68 -12.06
CA ASP A 19 -0.27 7.37 -13.34
C ASP A 19 -1.50 6.53 -13.05
N GLU A 20 -2.58 6.79 -13.78
CA GLU A 20 -3.89 6.16 -13.58
C GLU A 20 -4.34 5.43 -14.85
N GLY A 21 -5.19 4.41 -14.68
CA GLY A 21 -5.75 3.66 -15.80
C GLY A 21 -6.90 2.75 -15.37
N ASP A 22 -7.58 2.16 -16.35
CA ASP A 22 -8.57 1.11 -16.13
C ASP A 22 -7.92 -0.24 -15.79
N ALA A 23 -8.74 -1.28 -15.61
CA ALA A 23 -8.27 -2.62 -15.29
C ALA A 23 -7.37 -3.22 -16.39
N ASP A 24 -7.59 -2.92 -17.68
CA ASP A 24 -6.78 -3.46 -18.77
C ASP A 24 -5.40 -2.80 -18.81
N ALA A 25 -5.34 -1.48 -18.61
CA ALA A 25 -4.09 -0.76 -18.42
C ALA A 25 -3.32 -1.31 -17.20
N ALA A 26 -4.01 -1.55 -16.08
CA ALA A 26 -3.41 -2.13 -14.87
C ALA A 26 -2.86 -3.54 -15.10
N ARG A 27 -3.61 -4.43 -15.77
CA ARG A 27 -3.12 -5.77 -16.16
C ARG A 27 -1.89 -5.67 -17.04
N GLY A 28 -1.88 -4.74 -18.00
CA GLY A 28 -0.73 -4.49 -18.86
C GLY A 28 0.51 -4.03 -18.10
N LEU A 29 0.35 -3.17 -17.09
CA LEU A 29 1.44 -2.76 -16.20
C LEU A 29 1.98 -3.93 -15.39
N VAL A 30 1.10 -4.72 -14.76
CA VAL A 30 1.50 -5.90 -13.97
C VAL A 30 2.24 -6.92 -14.84
N ALA A 31 1.73 -7.22 -16.04
CA ALA A 31 2.34 -8.18 -16.96
C ALA A 31 3.76 -7.80 -17.39
N ARG A 32 4.04 -6.51 -17.58
CA ARG A 32 5.37 -6.00 -17.97
C ARG A 32 6.30 -5.71 -16.79
N SER A 33 5.80 -5.80 -15.56
CA SER A 33 6.62 -5.54 -14.37
C SER A 33 7.72 -6.58 -14.18
N ALA A 34 8.80 -6.16 -13.52
CA ALA A 34 9.89 -7.04 -13.11
C ALA A 34 9.56 -7.85 -11.84
N LEU A 35 8.30 -7.82 -11.36
CA LEU A 35 7.88 -8.57 -10.18
C LEU A 35 7.97 -10.08 -10.45
N PRO A 36 8.25 -10.89 -9.41
CA PRO A 36 8.17 -12.35 -9.48
C PRO A 36 6.81 -12.82 -10.01
N ALA A 37 6.79 -13.97 -10.70
CA ALA A 37 5.56 -14.48 -11.30
C ALA A 37 4.43 -14.71 -10.28
N ALA A 38 4.76 -15.19 -9.07
CA ALA A 38 3.81 -15.36 -7.98
C ALA A 38 3.20 -14.02 -7.54
N ASP A 39 4.02 -12.99 -7.37
CA ASP A 39 3.59 -11.64 -6.99
C ASP A 39 2.71 -11.01 -8.08
N ARG A 40 3.07 -11.17 -9.36
CA ARG A 40 2.22 -10.72 -10.47
C ARG A 40 0.86 -11.41 -10.45
N ALA A 41 0.81 -12.71 -10.18
CA ALA A 41 -0.43 -13.46 -10.10
C ALA A 41 -1.34 -12.94 -8.97
N CYS A 42 -0.77 -12.56 -7.82
CA CYS A 42 -1.51 -11.92 -6.73
C CYS A 42 -2.14 -10.58 -7.16
N LEU A 43 -1.36 -9.70 -7.81
CA LEU A 43 -1.87 -8.41 -8.28
C LEU A 43 -2.94 -8.56 -9.37
N LEU A 44 -2.77 -9.51 -10.29
CA LEU A 44 -3.78 -9.80 -11.32
C LEU A 44 -5.10 -10.28 -10.72
N ARG A 45 -5.06 -11.20 -9.74
CA ARG A 45 -6.27 -11.63 -9.03
C ARG A 45 -6.96 -10.48 -8.33
N TRP A 46 -6.21 -9.52 -7.77
CA TRP A 46 -6.81 -8.33 -7.18
C TRP A 46 -7.52 -7.45 -8.22
N ILE A 47 -6.92 -7.24 -9.38
CA ILE A 47 -7.57 -6.52 -10.49
C ILE A 47 -8.85 -7.23 -10.94
N ASP A 48 -8.80 -8.55 -11.08
CA ASP A 48 -9.93 -9.36 -11.54
C ASP A 48 -11.09 -9.41 -10.53
N ARG A 49 -10.82 -9.24 -9.22
CA ARG A 49 -11.87 -9.10 -8.20
C ARG A 49 -12.64 -7.78 -8.30
N PHE A 50 -12.04 -6.74 -8.87
CA PHE A 50 -12.61 -5.38 -8.93
C PHE A 50 -12.44 -4.73 -10.32
N PRO A 51 -12.98 -5.34 -11.40
CA PRO A 51 -12.62 -4.99 -12.78
C PRO A 51 -13.11 -3.61 -13.22
N GLY A 52 -14.13 -3.03 -12.56
CA GLY A 52 -14.67 -1.71 -12.90
C GLY A 52 -14.00 -0.54 -12.18
N ARG A 53 -12.85 -0.75 -11.53
CA ARG A 53 -12.15 0.31 -10.77
C ARG A 53 -11.09 1.01 -11.60
N ARG A 54 -10.83 2.26 -11.22
CA ARG A 54 -9.65 2.99 -11.67
C ARG A 54 -8.47 2.63 -10.78
N TRP A 55 -7.37 2.25 -11.40
CA TRP A 55 -6.15 1.82 -10.77
C TRP A 55 -5.08 2.89 -10.90
N PHE A 56 -4.11 2.89 -9.99
CA PHE A 56 -2.98 3.80 -10.11
C PHE A 56 -1.68 3.16 -9.65
N ARG A 57 -0.58 3.71 -10.14
CA ARG A 57 0.78 3.47 -9.66
C ARG A 57 1.42 4.77 -9.19
N LEU A 58 2.40 4.69 -8.30
CA LEU A 58 3.20 5.84 -7.93
C LEU A 58 4.32 6.07 -8.95
N THR A 59 4.57 7.33 -9.28
CA THR A 59 5.74 7.69 -10.11
C THR A 59 7.02 7.63 -9.27
N GLU A 60 8.16 7.56 -9.96
CA GLU A 60 9.48 7.58 -9.31
C GLU A 60 9.66 8.80 -8.40
N LEU A 61 9.16 9.96 -8.83
CA LEU A 61 9.17 11.17 -8.02
C LEU A 61 8.36 11.02 -6.73
N ALA A 62 7.19 10.39 -6.79
CA ALA A 62 6.35 10.20 -5.61
C ALA A 62 6.96 9.22 -4.61
N LEU A 63 7.58 8.15 -5.09
CA LEU A 63 8.30 7.18 -4.26
C LEU A 63 9.49 7.83 -3.56
N THR A 64 10.31 8.57 -4.31
CA THR A 64 11.47 9.31 -3.76
C THR A 64 11.03 10.37 -2.74
N ARG A 65 9.91 11.06 -2.98
CA ARG A 65 9.32 11.98 -1.98
C ARG A 65 8.85 11.26 -0.73
N ALA A 66 8.23 10.09 -0.86
CA ALA A 66 7.79 9.29 0.27
C ALA A 66 8.97 8.81 1.14
N GLU A 67 10.04 8.36 0.50
CA GLU A 67 11.33 8.00 1.13
C GLU A 67 11.96 9.19 1.85
N ALA A 68 12.12 10.32 1.16
CA ALA A 68 12.73 11.52 1.72
C ALA A 68 11.95 12.05 2.93
N ARG A 69 10.61 12.06 2.86
CA ARG A 69 9.74 12.47 3.96
C ARG A 69 9.92 11.61 5.22
N GLN A 70 10.24 10.33 5.03
CA GLN A 70 10.41 9.38 6.13
C GLN A 70 11.89 9.19 6.52
N GLY A 71 12.83 9.69 5.72
CA GLY A 71 14.26 9.49 5.93
C GLY A 71 14.67 8.03 5.82
N VAL A 72 14.04 7.26 4.92
CA VAL A 72 14.31 5.83 4.70
C VAL A 72 14.37 5.52 3.21
N ALA A 73 15.03 4.43 2.84
CA ALA A 73 14.86 3.81 1.53
C ALA A 73 13.80 2.71 1.63
N LEU A 74 12.84 2.68 0.69
CA LEU A 74 11.88 1.59 0.62
C LEU A 74 12.60 0.32 0.11
N PRO A 75 12.22 -0.87 0.61
CA PRO A 75 12.70 -2.13 0.08
C PRO A 75 12.42 -2.22 -1.42
N PRO A 76 13.34 -2.79 -2.23
CA PRO A 76 13.14 -2.95 -3.66
C PRO A 76 11.80 -3.60 -4.03
N GLY A 77 11.38 -4.62 -3.26
CA GLY A 77 10.09 -5.28 -3.46
C GLY A 77 8.90 -4.35 -3.22
N LEU A 78 8.88 -3.62 -2.09
CA LEU A 78 7.80 -2.67 -1.79
C LEU A 78 7.77 -1.54 -2.83
N ARG A 79 8.94 -0.99 -3.19
CA ARG A 79 9.05 0.05 -4.23
C ARG A 79 8.52 -0.46 -5.57
N ALA A 80 8.91 -1.67 -5.99
CA ALA A 80 8.47 -2.27 -7.26
C ALA A 80 6.95 -2.50 -7.30
N VAL A 81 6.34 -2.92 -6.19
CA VAL A 81 4.88 -3.09 -6.09
C VAL A 81 4.19 -1.74 -6.25
N GLN A 82 4.61 -0.72 -5.52
CA GLN A 82 4.00 0.63 -5.59
C GLN A 82 4.21 1.29 -6.97
N ALA A 83 5.34 1.02 -7.63
CA ALA A 83 5.61 1.46 -9.00
C ALA A 83 4.83 0.68 -10.07
N THR A 84 4.24 -0.47 -9.72
CA THR A 84 3.46 -1.31 -10.63
C THR A 84 1.95 -1.09 -10.44
N LEU A 85 1.48 -1.18 -9.20
CA LEU A 85 0.08 -1.06 -8.81
C LEU A 85 -0.01 -0.65 -7.33
N ALA A 86 -0.15 0.64 -7.08
CA ALA A 86 -0.15 1.20 -5.73
C ALA A 86 -1.53 1.14 -5.05
N GLY A 87 -2.61 1.19 -5.83
CA GLY A 87 -3.95 1.31 -5.28
C GLY A 87 -5.06 1.46 -6.30
N VAL A 88 -6.23 1.80 -5.79
CA VAL A 88 -7.46 2.10 -6.53
C VAL A 88 -7.98 3.50 -6.21
N GLU A 89 -8.76 4.08 -7.11
CA GLU A 89 -9.51 5.33 -6.93
C GLU A 89 -8.75 6.43 -6.17
N PRO A 90 -7.65 6.96 -6.72
CA PRO A 90 -6.71 7.76 -5.95
C PRO A 90 -7.24 9.16 -5.55
N ASP A 91 -8.42 9.54 -6.04
CA ASP A 91 -9.12 10.78 -5.68
C ASP A 91 -10.13 10.61 -4.54
N ARG A 92 -10.34 9.39 -4.05
CA ARG A 92 -11.33 9.09 -3.02
C ARG A 92 -10.66 8.39 -1.85
N PRO A 93 -10.99 8.74 -0.60
CA PRO A 93 -10.59 7.93 0.54
C PRO A 93 -11.14 6.51 0.40
N TRP A 94 -10.28 5.52 0.55
CA TRP A 94 -10.65 4.11 0.48
C TRP A 94 -10.02 3.29 1.61
N ALA A 95 -10.68 2.18 1.92
CA ALA A 95 -10.26 1.19 2.87
C ALA A 95 -10.46 -0.21 2.29
N VAL A 96 -9.74 -1.18 2.84
CA VAL A 96 -9.84 -2.59 2.44
C VAL A 96 -10.20 -3.46 3.62
N GLN A 97 -10.86 -4.57 3.34
CA GLN A 97 -11.01 -5.67 4.27
C GLN A 97 -10.27 -6.88 3.72
N PHE A 98 -9.51 -7.57 4.58
CA PHE A 98 -8.82 -8.81 4.23
C PHE A 98 -9.66 -10.03 4.61
N GLY A 99 -9.59 -11.08 3.79
CA GLY A 99 -10.20 -12.38 4.06
C GLY A 99 -9.15 -13.49 4.01
N GLY A 100 -9.16 -14.38 5.00
CA GLY A 100 -8.13 -15.42 5.16
C GLY A 100 -6.74 -14.86 5.47
N TYR A 101 -5.79 -15.73 5.86
CA TYR A 101 -4.39 -15.36 6.09
C TYR A 101 -3.45 -16.45 5.63
N SER A 102 -2.29 -16.03 5.12
CA SER A 102 -1.26 -16.91 4.56
C SER A 102 -0.41 -17.56 5.66
N LEU A 103 -0.15 -16.84 6.77
CA LEU A 103 0.69 -17.29 7.88
C LEU A 103 -0.07 -17.25 9.23
N ALA A 104 -0.08 -18.38 9.94
CA ALA A 104 -0.55 -18.46 11.33
C ALA A 104 0.64 -18.29 12.30
N PRO A 105 0.44 -17.72 13.51
CA PRO A 105 -0.81 -17.30 14.13
C PRO A 105 -1.24 -15.87 13.78
N THR A 106 -2.56 -15.64 13.70
CA THR A 106 -3.17 -14.33 13.44
C THR A 106 -3.40 -13.56 14.76
N PRO A 107 -2.95 -12.31 14.90
CA PRO A 107 -3.35 -11.47 16.02
C PRO A 107 -4.88 -11.30 16.09
N PRO A 108 -5.47 -11.27 17.30
CA PRO A 108 -6.88 -10.95 17.46
C PRO A 108 -7.19 -9.57 16.85
N GLY A 109 -8.23 -9.48 16.02
CA GLY A 109 -8.65 -8.21 15.43
C GLY A 109 -8.02 -7.85 14.08
N LEU A 110 -7.57 -8.83 13.29
CA LEU A 110 -7.34 -8.63 11.85
C LEU A 110 -8.60 -8.90 10.99
N PRO A 111 -9.32 -10.04 11.14
CA PRO A 111 -10.48 -10.32 10.30
C PRO A 111 -11.63 -9.36 10.62
N GLY A 112 -12.32 -8.89 9.58
CA GLY A 112 -13.47 -8.02 9.73
C GLY A 112 -13.14 -6.53 9.84
N HIS A 113 -11.88 -6.16 10.08
CA HIS A 113 -11.46 -4.76 10.21
C HIS A 113 -11.21 -4.10 8.85
N TRP A 114 -11.40 -2.78 8.82
CA TRP A 114 -11.09 -1.95 7.66
C TRP A 114 -9.71 -1.34 7.80
N PHE A 115 -8.89 -1.46 6.76
CA PHE A 115 -7.52 -0.96 6.72
C PHE A 115 -7.36 0.12 5.67
N GLN A 116 -6.67 1.20 6.00
CA GLN A 116 -6.13 2.12 5.02
C GLN A 116 -4.79 1.56 4.52
N LEU A 117 -4.65 1.29 3.22
CA LEU A 117 -3.37 0.92 2.60
C LEU A 117 -2.61 2.16 2.12
N GLY A 118 -1.28 2.08 2.11
CA GLY A 118 -0.42 3.05 1.43
C GLY A 118 0.95 3.18 2.08
N LEU A 119 1.77 4.09 1.58
CA LEU A 119 3.05 4.45 2.21
C LEU A 119 2.81 5.40 3.40
N LEU A 120 2.24 4.85 4.48
CA LEU A 120 1.79 5.62 5.63
C LEU A 120 2.97 6.27 6.37
N GLY A 121 4.07 5.52 6.53
CA GLY A 121 5.23 5.97 7.29
C GLY A 121 4.94 6.18 8.78
N ALA A 122 5.87 6.81 9.50
CA ALA A 122 5.65 7.18 10.90
C ALA A 122 4.79 8.44 10.99
N ARG A 123 3.70 8.36 11.77
CA ARG A 123 2.82 9.51 12.10
C ARG A 123 3.14 10.14 13.45
N ASP A 124 3.78 9.38 14.33
CA ASP A 124 4.10 9.77 15.69
C ASP A 124 5.47 9.15 16.11
N PRO A 125 6.01 9.56 17.28
CA PRO A 125 7.28 9.03 17.77
C PRO A 125 7.30 7.51 18.01
N GLN A 126 6.16 6.88 18.28
CA GLN A 126 6.07 5.44 18.46
C GLN A 126 6.17 4.72 17.11
N GLY A 127 5.44 5.17 16.10
CA GLY A 127 5.58 4.74 14.71
C GLY A 127 7.03 4.84 14.21
N ARG A 128 7.70 5.93 14.60
CA ARG A 128 9.11 6.16 14.24
C ARG A 128 10.06 5.14 14.85
N ARG A 129 9.79 4.65 16.07
CA ARG A 129 10.61 3.61 16.72
C ARG A 129 10.61 2.29 15.94
N PHE A 130 9.48 1.90 15.34
CA PHE A 130 9.43 0.67 14.53
C PHE A 130 10.31 0.77 13.29
N ILE A 131 10.38 1.96 12.68
CA ILE A 131 11.29 2.22 11.56
C ILE A 131 12.75 2.15 12.04
N ASP A 132 13.11 2.95 13.05
CA ASP A 132 14.51 3.15 13.43
C ASP A 132 15.11 1.92 14.16
N ARG A 133 14.33 1.24 15.02
CA ARG A 133 14.79 0.10 15.82
C ARG A 133 14.56 -1.23 15.12
N ASP A 134 13.34 -1.45 14.64
CA ASP A 134 12.91 -2.76 14.16
C ASP A 134 13.09 -2.90 12.64
N GLY A 135 13.35 -1.78 11.94
CA GLY A 135 13.46 -1.77 10.49
C GLY A 135 12.13 -2.15 9.84
N LEU A 136 11.01 -1.68 10.37
CA LEU A 136 9.67 -1.98 9.88
C LEU A 136 8.97 -0.69 9.43
N PHE A 137 8.40 -0.71 8.23
CA PHE A 137 7.76 0.43 7.61
C PHE A 137 6.23 0.25 7.55
N PRO A 138 5.43 1.16 8.12
CA PRO A 138 3.97 1.06 8.08
C PRO A 138 3.41 1.14 6.66
N ILE A 139 2.64 0.10 6.28
CA ILE A 139 1.99 -0.01 4.95
C ILE A 139 0.47 -0.15 5.03
N ALA A 140 -0.07 -0.48 6.19
CA ALA A 140 -1.50 -0.42 6.45
C ALA A 140 -1.82 -0.14 7.92
N GLU A 141 -2.97 0.47 8.17
CA GLU A 141 -3.45 0.76 9.52
C GLU A 141 -4.96 0.53 9.58
N ALA A 142 -5.42 -0.12 10.65
CA ALA A 142 -6.84 -0.31 10.92
C ALA A 142 -7.51 1.04 11.28
N PHE A 143 -8.73 1.28 10.78
CA PHE A 143 -9.51 2.47 11.14
C PHE A 143 -9.99 2.46 12.60
N ASP A 144 -10.17 1.27 13.18
CA ASP A 144 -10.63 1.16 14.56
C ASP A 144 -9.50 1.55 15.51
N PRO A 145 -9.73 2.48 16.46
CA PRO A 145 -8.69 2.94 17.37
C PRO A 145 -8.08 1.77 18.15
N GLY A 146 -6.76 1.59 17.96
CA GLY A 146 -5.91 0.76 18.80
C GLY A 146 -5.85 -0.73 18.50
N ARG A 147 -5.81 -1.19 17.23
CA ARG A 147 -5.79 -2.64 16.97
C ARG A 147 -4.61 -3.19 16.19
N VAL A 148 -4.37 -2.80 14.94
CA VAL A 148 -3.27 -3.42 14.18
C VAL A 148 -2.69 -2.48 13.13
N VAL A 149 -1.37 -2.42 13.09
CA VAL A 149 -0.60 -1.82 11.99
C VAL A 149 0.10 -2.94 11.22
N LEU A 150 -0.05 -2.95 9.90
CA LEU A 150 0.71 -3.84 9.03
C LEU A 150 1.97 -3.12 8.54
N MET A 151 3.11 -3.78 8.65
CA MET A 151 4.40 -3.22 8.33
C MET A 151 5.19 -4.13 7.38
N ALA A 152 5.89 -3.53 6.42
CA ALA A 152 6.86 -4.23 5.57
C ALA A 152 8.28 -4.11 6.18
N SER A 153 9.12 -5.13 6.01
CA SER A 153 10.51 -5.04 6.46
C SER A 153 11.36 -4.15 5.56
N LEU A 154 12.10 -3.22 6.17
CA LEU A 154 13.15 -2.41 5.54
C LEU A 154 14.44 -3.18 5.29
N ARG A 155 14.58 -4.39 5.84
CA ARG A 155 15.82 -5.18 5.83
C ARG A 155 15.90 -6.21 4.69
N GLY A 156 15.02 -6.10 3.70
CA GLY A 156 15.00 -6.98 2.52
C GLY A 156 14.18 -8.27 2.69
N ASP A 157 13.58 -8.49 3.85
CA ASP A 157 12.56 -9.52 4.03
C ASP A 157 11.25 -9.08 3.36
N ALA A 158 10.69 -9.92 2.49
CA ALA A 158 9.46 -9.57 1.77
C ALA A 158 8.22 -9.59 2.67
N ARG A 159 8.28 -10.27 3.83
CA ARG A 159 7.14 -10.53 4.70
C ARG A 159 6.50 -9.25 5.22
N VAL A 160 5.19 -9.33 5.42
CA VAL A 160 4.40 -8.31 6.12
C VAL A 160 4.14 -8.78 7.53
N PHE A 161 4.35 -7.87 8.48
CA PHE A 161 4.20 -8.10 9.89
C PHE A 161 2.99 -7.34 10.42
N ALA A 162 2.22 -7.96 11.29
CA ALA A 162 1.22 -7.32 12.10
C ALA A 162 1.81 -6.96 13.47
N ILE A 163 1.54 -5.74 13.92
CA ILE A 163 1.94 -5.22 15.21
C ILE A 163 0.71 -4.65 15.90
N ASP A 164 0.49 -5.04 17.15
CA ASP A 164 -0.39 -4.30 18.07
C ASP A 164 0.43 -3.15 18.69
N PRO A 165 0.17 -1.88 18.35
CA PRO A 165 0.92 -0.77 18.92
C PRO A 165 0.70 -0.62 20.43
N LEU A 166 -0.38 -1.18 20.99
CA LEU A 166 -0.65 -1.12 22.43
C LEU A 166 0.14 -2.19 23.21
N ASP A 167 0.54 -3.28 22.56
CA ASP A 167 1.37 -4.33 23.15
C ASP A 167 2.72 -4.45 22.43
N ALA A 168 3.58 -3.45 22.66
CA ALA A 168 4.94 -3.45 22.12
C ALA A 168 5.80 -4.64 22.62
N ALA A 169 5.38 -5.35 23.67
CA ALA A 169 6.07 -6.53 24.17
C ALA A 169 5.71 -7.80 23.37
N ALA A 170 4.51 -7.87 22.77
CA ALA A 170 4.11 -8.97 21.90
C ALA A 170 4.98 -9.09 20.63
N GLY A 171 5.62 -8.00 20.22
CA GLY A 171 6.50 -7.96 19.06
C GLY A 171 5.76 -8.04 17.72
N ALA A 172 6.52 -8.21 16.63
CA ALA A 172 6.00 -8.25 15.27
C ALA A 172 5.74 -9.69 14.82
N THR A 173 4.52 -9.98 14.36
CA THR A 173 4.13 -11.31 13.86
C THR A 173 4.03 -11.30 12.34
N ALA A 174 4.75 -12.16 11.64
CA ALA A 174 4.62 -12.29 10.18
C ALA A 174 3.24 -12.89 9.82
N VAL A 175 2.46 -12.18 9.01
CA VAL A 175 1.08 -12.55 8.64
C VAL A 175 0.89 -12.77 7.14
N PHE A 176 1.75 -12.18 6.30
CA PHE A 176 1.77 -12.41 4.85
C PHE A 176 3.20 -12.61 4.36
N ALA A 177 3.35 -13.41 3.30
CA ALA A 177 4.64 -13.72 2.70
C ALA A 177 5.23 -12.52 1.94
N SER A 178 4.37 -11.64 1.41
CA SER A 178 4.75 -10.45 0.66
C SER A 178 3.64 -9.38 0.68
N VAL A 179 3.93 -8.18 0.19
CA VAL A 179 2.90 -7.14 -0.02
C VAL A 179 1.89 -7.56 -1.10
N PRO A 180 2.29 -8.18 -2.23
CA PRO A 180 1.34 -8.77 -3.17
C PRO A 180 0.50 -9.87 -2.54
N ASP A 181 1.07 -10.73 -1.69
CA ASP A 181 0.30 -11.72 -0.92
C ASP A 181 -0.76 -11.05 -0.03
N LEU A 182 -0.41 -10.01 0.72
CA LEU A 182 -1.38 -9.18 1.46
C LEU A 182 -2.52 -8.66 0.56
N ILE A 183 -2.16 -8.10 -0.60
CA ILE A 183 -3.11 -7.53 -1.56
C ILE A 183 -4.06 -8.60 -2.11
N ASP A 184 -3.57 -9.82 -2.34
CA ASP A 184 -4.39 -10.93 -2.81
C ASP A 184 -5.48 -11.34 -1.81
N HIS A 185 -5.31 -11.02 -0.54
CA HIS A 185 -6.29 -11.30 0.50
C HIS A 185 -7.35 -10.19 0.62
N ILE A 186 -7.31 -9.13 -0.20
CA ILE A 186 -8.36 -8.10 -0.21
C ILE A 186 -9.67 -8.69 -0.75
N VAL A 187 -10.70 -8.71 0.11
CA VAL A 187 -12.04 -9.24 -0.20
C VAL A 187 -13.11 -8.17 -0.30
N ALA A 188 -12.85 -6.94 0.18
CA ALA A 188 -13.76 -5.82 0.01
C ALA A 188 -13.03 -4.48 -0.03
N LEU A 189 -13.63 -3.53 -0.75
CA LEU A 189 -13.23 -2.14 -0.82
C LEU A 189 -14.34 -1.28 -0.22
N ARG A 190 -14.00 -0.28 0.58
CA ARG A 190 -14.92 0.75 1.07
C ARG A 190 -14.44 2.12 0.59
N PHE A 191 -15.34 2.93 0.06
CA PHE A 191 -15.05 4.29 -0.41
C PHE A 191 -15.89 5.32 0.34
N GLY A 192 -15.24 6.40 0.79
CA GLY A 192 -15.89 7.48 1.51
C GLY A 192 -16.73 6.98 2.71
N ALA A 193 -17.93 7.55 2.88
CA ALA A 193 -18.77 7.27 4.05
C ALA A 193 -19.45 5.89 4.04
N GLY A 194 -19.64 5.23 2.88
CA GLY A 194 -20.46 4.01 2.87
C GLY A 194 -20.56 3.17 1.61
N GLU A 195 -19.93 3.52 0.48
CA GLU A 195 -19.91 2.62 -0.67
C GLU A 195 -19.00 1.43 -0.33
N VAL A 196 -19.54 0.22 -0.35
CA VAL A 196 -18.78 -1.03 -0.14
C VAL A 196 -18.95 -1.91 -1.35
N GLN A 197 -17.85 -2.39 -1.92
CA GLN A 197 -17.85 -3.41 -2.96
C GLN A 197 -17.12 -4.64 -2.44
N ARG A 198 -17.77 -5.80 -2.44
CA ARG A 198 -17.11 -7.08 -2.13
C ARG A 198 -16.63 -7.77 -3.40
N ALA A 199 -15.57 -8.55 -3.27
CA ALA A 199 -15.06 -9.37 -4.36
C ALA A 199 -16.17 -10.33 -4.85
N GLY A 200 -16.38 -10.39 -6.17
CA GLY A 200 -17.41 -11.23 -6.78
C GLY A 200 -18.82 -10.62 -6.80
N GLU A 201 -19.06 -9.51 -6.10
CA GLU A 201 -20.24 -8.68 -6.38
C GLU A 201 -19.94 -7.90 -7.67
N GLY A 202 -20.60 -8.28 -8.76
CA GLY A 202 -20.66 -7.41 -9.95
C GLY A 202 -21.15 -6.04 -9.54
N ILE A 203 -20.66 -4.97 -10.17
CA ILE A 203 -21.24 -3.63 -9.98
C ILE A 203 -22.69 -3.75 -10.45
N GLY A 204 -23.60 -3.98 -9.50
CA GLY A 204 -25.03 -4.08 -9.75
C GLY A 204 -25.50 -2.75 -10.36
N ALA A 205 -26.18 -2.89 -11.48
CA ALA A 205 -26.79 -1.86 -12.32
C ALA A 205 -27.42 -0.68 -11.57
#